data_AF-A0A519F3B9-F1
#
_entry.id   AF-A0A519F3B9-F1
#
_cell.length_a   1.000
_cell.length_b   1.000
_cell.length_c   1.000
_cell.angle_alpha   90.00
_cell.angle_beta   90.00
_cell.angle_gamma   90.00
#
_symmetry.space_group_name_H-M   'P 1'
#
loop_
_entity.id
_entity.type
_entity.pdbx_description
1 polymer ?
#
loop_
_entity_poly.entity_id
_entity_poly.type
_entity_poly.pdbx_seq_one_letter_code
_entity_poly.pdbx_strand_id
1 'polypeptide(L)' 'AVFELADGGHHDHMVNVESGEVIEFFDEEIEKLQKAIVSKHGFELVDHNLVLYVRKQKV' A
#
# COMPACT_ATOMS: atom_id res chain seq x y z
N ALA A 1 -12.68 10.09 -9.88
CA ALA A 1 -12.25 9.91 -8.49
C ALA A 1 -12.67 8.52 -8.06
N VAL A 2 -11.75 7.73 -7.50
CA VAL A 2 -12.05 6.45 -6.85
C VAL A 2 -12.17 6.75 -5.36
N PHE A 3 -13.25 6.29 -4.73
CA PHE A 3 -13.53 6.49 -3.32
C PHE A 3 -13.60 5.13 -2.64
N GLU A 4 -12.85 4.93 -1.57
CA GLU A 4 -12.96 3.78 -0.67
C GLU A 4 -13.72 4.19 0.58
N LEU A 5 -14.54 3.26 1.09
CA LEU A 5 -15.17 3.40 2.39
C LEU A 5 -14.13 3.01 3.46
N ALA A 6 -14.01 3.83 4.51
CA ALA A 6 -13.04 3.63 5.59
C ALA A 6 -13.40 2.46 6.55
N ASP A 7 -14.35 1.61 6.17
CA ASP A 7 -14.87 0.48 6.96
C ASP A 7 -14.22 -0.87 6.61
N GLY A 8 -13.49 -0.95 5.48
CA GLY A 8 -12.51 -2.00 5.22
C GLY A 8 -11.23 -1.74 6.02
N GLY A 9 -10.72 -2.72 6.76
CA GLY A 9 -9.48 -2.56 7.54
C GLY A 9 -8.29 -2.08 6.69
N HIS A 10 -7.22 -1.60 7.34
CA HIS A 10 -6.01 -1.09 6.68
C HIS A 10 -5.52 -2.00 5.56
N HIS A 11 -5.36 -1.45 4.36
CA HIS A 11 -4.84 -2.12 3.19
C HIS A 11 -4.13 -1.12 2.27
N ASP A 12 -3.20 -1.64 1.48
CA ASP A 12 -2.48 -0.96 0.42
C ASP A 12 -2.97 -1.43 -0.95
N HIS A 13 -2.52 -0.79 -2.02
CA HIS A 13 -3.03 -1.06 -3.38
C HIS A 13 -1.93 -1.50 -4.35
N MET A 14 -2.24 -2.49 -5.19
CA MET A 14 -1.56 -2.67 -6.47
C MET A 14 -2.47 -2.20 -7.60
N VAL A 15 -1.91 -1.49 -8.57
CA VAL A 15 -2.65 -1.00 -9.76
C VAL A 15 -2.00 -1.56 -11.01
N ASN A 16 -2.74 -2.38 -11.76
CA ASN A 16 -2.28 -2.87 -13.06
C ASN A 16 -2.34 -1.73 -14.09
N VAL A 17 -1.19 -1.31 -14.58
CA VAL A 17 -1.06 -0.17 -15.50
C VAL A 17 -1.67 -0.41 -16.88
N GLU A 18 -1.97 -1.66 -17.24
CA GLU A 18 -2.53 -2.01 -18.55
C GLU A 18 -4.06 -2.08 -18.53
N SER A 19 -4.66 -2.54 -17.43
CA SER A 19 -6.12 -2.73 -17.31
C SER A 19 -6.80 -1.74 -16.38
N GLY A 20 -6.06 -1.05 -15.51
CA GLY A 20 -6.62 -0.27 -14.41
C GLY A 20 -7.19 -1.10 -13.27
N GLU A 21 -6.98 -2.42 -13.28
CA GLU A 21 -7.36 -3.34 -12.20
C GLU A 21 -6.65 -2.95 -10.90
N VAL A 22 -7.41 -2.85 -9.81
CA VAL A 22 -6.92 -2.57 -8.47
C VAL A 22 -7.01 -3.84 -7.63
N ILE A 23 -5.94 -4.14 -6.90
CA ILE A 23 -5.85 -5.27 -5.98
C ILE A 23 -5.47 -4.71 -4.61
N GLU A 24 -6.35 -4.86 -3.63
CA GLU A 24 -6.06 -4.55 -2.23
C GLU A 24 -5.17 -5.64 -1.61
N PHE A 25 -4.22 -5.25 -0.78
CA PHE A 25 -3.40 -6.19 -0.01
C PHE A 25 -3.03 -5.63 1.36
N PHE A 26 -2.65 -6.52 2.28
CA PHE A 26 -2.08 -6.17 3.58
C PHE A 26 -0.84 -7.03 3.81
N ASP A 27 0.27 -6.41 4.18
CA ASP A 27 1.53 -7.10 4.47
C ASP A 27 2.14 -6.61 5.78
N GLU A 28 2.16 -7.48 6.81
CA GLU A 28 2.64 -7.13 8.15
C GLU A 28 4.13 -6.78 8.18
N GLU A 29 4.94 -7.31 7.26
CA GLU A 29 6.38 -7.01 7.22
C GLU A 29 6.64 -5.61 6.68
N ILE A 30 5.90 -5.19 5.64
CA ILE A 30 5.93 -3.83 5.11
C ILE A 30 5.51 -2.83 6.19
N GLU A 31 4.40 -3.09 6.90
CA GLU A 31 3.92 -2.25 8.00
C GLU A 31 4.97 -2.04 9.10
N LYS A 32 5.64 -3.13 9.50
CA LYS A 32 6.72 -3.06 10.50
C LYS A 32 7.90 -2.26 9.98
N LEU A 33 8.26 -2.43 8.71
CA LEU A 33 9.38 -1.74 8.09
C LEU A 33 9.14 -0.22 8.01
N GLN A 34 7.96 0.21 7.59
CA GLN A 34 7.60 1.64 7.53
C GLN A 34 7.74 2.30 8.91
N LYS A 35 7.18 1.68 9.97
CA LYS A 35 7.30 2.14 11.36
C LYS A 35 8.76 2.21 11.83
N ALA A 36 9.57 1.20 11.49
CA ALA A 36 10.98 1.17 11.84
C ALA A 36 11.78 2.27 11.11
N ILE A 37 11.47 2.56 9.85
CA ILE A 37 12.14 3.61 9.07
C ILE A 37 11.86 4.98 9.67
N VAL A 38 10.62 5.32 9.98
CA VAL A 38 10.32 6.64 10.57
C VAL A 38 10.93 6.80 11.97
N SER A 39 10.94 5.72 12.76
CA SER A 39 11.52 5.72 14.11
C SER A 39 13.01 6.02 14.08
N LYS A 40 13.74 5.47 13.09
CA LYS A 40 15.18 5.74 12.88
C LYS A 40 15.46 7.21 12.55
N HIS A 41 14.49 7.93 12.01
CA HIS A 41 14.61 9.35 11.68
C HIS A 41 14.03 10.27 12.76
N GLY A 42 13.60 9.71 13.91
CA GLY A 42 13.05 10.48 15.02
C GLY A 42 11.61 10.96 14.80
N PHE A 43 10.85 10.29 13.93
CA PHE A 43 9.46 10.60 13.64
C PHE A 43 8.51 9.48 14.09
N GLU A 44 7.25 9.85 14.35
CA GLU A 44 6.12 8.94 14.55
C GLU A 44 5.36 8.77 13.23
N LEU A 45 4.96 7.54 12.88
CA LEU A 45 4.15 7.29 11.68
C LEU A 45 2.69 7.64 12.00
N VAL A 46 2.20 8.77 11.47
CA VAL A 46 0.81 9.19 11.64
C VAL A 46 -0.12 8.51 10.63
N ASP A 47 0.33 8.40 9.38
CA ASP A 47 -0.41 7.81 8.27
C ASP A 47 0.56 7.42 7.15
N HIS A 48 0.11 6.61 6.19
CA HIS A 48 0.86 6.32 4.97
C HIS A 48 -0.06 6.01 3.78
N ASN A 49 0.52 6.04 2.59
CA ASN A 49 -0.12 5.57 1.37
C ASN A 49 0.90 4.77 0.56
N LEU A 50 0.59 3.52 0.25
CA LEU A 50 1.43 2.67 -0.58
C LEU A 50 0.63 2.17 -1.79
N VAL A 51 1.15 2.48 -2.98
CA VAL A 51 0.62 2.00 -4.25
C VAL A 51 1.74 1.36 -5.06
N LEU A 52 1.56 0.10 -5.45
CA LEU A 52 2.46 -0.61 -6.35
C LEU A 52 1.87 -0.64 -7.76
N TYR A 53 2.51 0.02 -8.71
CA TYR A 53 2.12 -0.07 -10.12
C TYR A 53 2.70 -1.33 -10.76
N VAL A 54 1.83 -2.25 -11.15
CA VAL A 54 2.20 -3.60 -11.61
C VAL A 54 1.82 -3.83 -13.08
N ARG A 55 2.45 -4.84 -13.67
CA ARG A 55 2.07 -5.44 -14.96
C ARG A 55 2.09 -6.95 -14.81
N LYS A 56 1.20 -7.67 -15.50
CA LYS A 56 1.22 -9.14 -15.52
C LYS A 56 2.58 -9.64 -16.02
N GLN A 57 3.19 -10.57 -15.30
CA GLN A 57 4.43 -11.20 -15.74
C GLN A 57 4.15 -12.01 -17.01
N LYS A 58 5.03 -11.91 -18.00
CA LYS A 58 4.99 -12.78 -19.18
C LYS A 58 5.59 -14.11 -18.75
N VAL A 59 4.73 -15.09 -18.51
CA VAL A 59 5.12 -16.49 -18.31
C VAL A 59 5.66 -17.06 -19.62
#